data_AF-A0A9P4TY80-F1
#
_entry.id   AF-A0A9P4TY80-F1
#
_cell.length_a   1.000
_cell.length_b   1.000
_cell.length_c   1.000
_cell.angle_alpha   90.00
_cell.angle_beta   90.00
_cell.angle_gamma   90.00
#
_symmetry.space_group_name_H-M   'P 1'
#
loop_
_entity.id
_entity.type
_entity.pdbx_description
1 polymer ?
#
loop_
_entity_poly.entity_id
_entity_poly.type
_entity_poly.pdbx_seq_one_letter_code
_entity_poly.pdbx_strand_id
1 'polypeptide(L)'
;MVSSLLLGPNYYLEPPTLDDIKIASIVWGATLGVALLTGWKAAEQSLFVFRRKKWSWYILMVWSLWIACVVQGTVCWVLMMGEIAIGFPIFFVQSNFHHLYAHITNVRFILNRSALVIADQRKAVRLRWTVFGIVGLINISVFCIWIPARLQTNKTFIKINNVWDRVEKVIFLFVDAGLNAYFLYLVKARLLRYGLEKYRTLFKFNACIVVVSLSLDVIIIGTMSLKNDFRFLFSAYSGLPHNLLHVLTP
;
A
#
# COMPACT_ATOMS: atom_id res chain seq x y z
N MET A 1 28.41 8.50 -13.50
CA MET A 1 28.19 8.79 -14.94
C MET A 1 27.00 8.07 -15.58
N VAL A 2 26.19 7.26 -14.85
CA VAL A 2 25.00 6.56 -15.43
C VAL A 2 23.67 7.27 -15.08
N SER A 3 23.72 8.33 -14.26
CA SER A 3 22.54 8.88 -13.58
C SER A 3 21.63 9.75 -14.47
N SER A 4 22.01 10.08 -15.70
CA SER A 4 21.34 11.08 -16.54
C SER A 4 20.70 10.56 -17.83
N LEU A 5 20.78 9.26 -18.14
CA LEU A 5 20.43 8.73 -19.47
C LEU A 5 18.94 8.87 -19.87
N LEU A 6 18.04 9.15 -18.92
CA LEU A 6 16.59 9.28 -19.15
C LEU A 6 15.97 10.59 -18.64
N LEU A 7 16.78 11.50 -18.10
CA LEU A 7 16.28 12.77 -17.57
C LEU A 7 16.28 13.81 -18.68
N GLY A 8 15.12 14.38 -18.97
CA GLY A 8 15.01 15.48 -19.93
C GLY A 8 15.77 16.73 -19.46
N PRO A 9 16.17 17.62 -20.37
CA PRO A 9 16.99 18.80 -20.06
C PRO A 9 16.32 19.83 -19.11
N ASN A 10 15.02 19.69 -18.86
CA ASN A 10 14.22 20.59 -17.99
C ASN A 10 13.85 19.96 -16.62
N TYR A 11 14.55 18.91 -16.19
CA TYR A 11 14.24 18.21 -14.95
C TYR A 11 14.70 19.03 -13.73
N TYR A 12 13.75 19.45 -12.88
CA TYR A 12 14.06 20.20 -11.65
C TYR A 12 13.98 19.28 -10.44
N LEU A 13 15.05 19.26 -9.65
CA LEU A 13 15.17 18.52 -8.40
C LEU A 13 14.85 19.48 -7.25
N GLU A 14 13.78 19.19 -6.51
CA GLU A 14 13.38 20.00 -5.35
C GLU A 14 13.91 19.34 -4.07
N PRO A 15 14.91 19.94 -3.38
CA PRO A 15 15.59 19.33 -2.24
C PRO A 15 14.64 19.02 -1.08
N PRO A 16 14.84 17.88 -0.39
CA PRO A 16 14.05 17.54 0.79
C PRO A 16 14.28 18.56 1.90
N THR A 17 13.19 19.09 2.44
CA THR A 17 13.23 19.89 3.66
C THR A 17 13.56 18.96 4.82
N LEU A 18 14.36 19.44 5.78
CA LEU A 18 14.72 18.67 6.98
C LEU A 18 13.48 18.17 7.75
N ASP A 19 12.41 18.97 7.78
CA ASP A 19 11.17 18.62 8.47
C ASP A 19 10.43 17.48 7.77
N ASP A 20 10.47 17.42 6.44
CA ASP A 20 9.85 16.34 5.67
C ASP A 20 10.55 14.99 5.95
N ILE A 21 11.88 14.99 6.05
CA ILE A 21 12.67 13.79 6.39
C ILE A 21 12.36 13.30 7.81
N LYS A 22 12.20 14.22 8.77
CA LYS A 22 11.82 13.90 10.15
C LYS A 22 10.43 13.28 10.22
N ILE A 23 9.45 13.89 9.55
CA ILE A 23 8.07 13.40 9.50
C ILE A 23 8.03 12.01 8.86
N ALA A 24 8.67 11.84 7.70
CA ALA A 24 8.72 10.55 6.99
C ALA A 24 9.38 9.46 7.83
N SER A 25 10.45 9.78 8.58
CA SER A 25 11.12 8.82 9.46
C SER A 25 10.26 8.41 10.66
N ILE A 26 9.48 9.34 11.23
CA ILE A 26 8.52 9.03 12.30
C ILE A 26 7.41 8.11 11.78
N VAL A 27 6.85 8.43 10.61
CA VAL A 27 5.81 7.61 9.96
C VAL A 27 6.34 6.22 9.60
N TRP A 28 7.58 6.15 9.09
CA TRP A 28 8.25 4.89 8.80
C TRP A 28 8.45 4.05 10.06
N GLY A 29 8.93 4.65 11.15
CA GLY A 29 9.09 3.99 12.44
C GLY A 29 7.77 3.43 12.99
N ALA A 30 6.68 4.21 12.90
CA ALA A 30 5.35 3.75 13.27
C ALA A 30 4.87 2.58 12.40
N THR A 31 5.13 2.65 11.08
CA THR A 31 4.76 1.60 10.12
C THR A 31 5.54 0.31 10.36
N LEU A 32 6.82 0.40 10.73
CA LEU A 32 7.62 -0.75 11.16
C LEU A 32 7.06 -1.42 12.42
N GLY A 33 6.59 -0.64 13.39
CA GLY A 33 5.91 -1.17 14.57
C GLY A 33 4.67 -1.99 14.20
N VAL A 34 3.83 -1.48 13.29
CA VAL A 34 2.67 -2.21 12.77
C VAL A 34 3.10 -3.43 11.94
N ALA A 35 4.18 -3.33 11.16
CA ALA A 35 4.74 -4.44 10.39
C ALA A 35 5.17 -5.59 11.31
N LEU A 36 5.80 -5.31 12.44
CA LEU A 36 6.18 -6.33 13.43
C LEU A 36 4.97 -7.02 14.05
N LEU A 37 3.95 -6.26 14.45
CA LEU A 37 2.72 -6.83 15.01
C LEU A 37 1.98 -7.72 14.00
N THR A 38 1.90 -7.28 12.75
CA THR A 38 1.27 -8.06 11.66
C THR A 38 2.11 -9.29 11.29
N GLY A 39 3.44 -9.17 11.29
CA GLY A 39 4.37 -10.29 11.10
C GLY A 39 4.26 -11.33 12.21
N TRP A 40 4.14 -10.89 13.46
CA TRP A 40 3.90 -11.78 14.61
C TRP A 40 2.60 -12.58 14.44
N LYS A 41 1.51 -11.93 14.06
CA LYS A 41 0.23 -12.60 13.80
C LYS A 41 0.30 -13.56 12.60
N ALA A 42 1.01 -13.18 11.54
CA ALA A 42 1.26 -14.07 10.41
C ALA A 42 2.08 -15.31 10.83
N ALA A 43 3.07 -15.14 11.70
CA ALA A 43 3.86 -16.24 12.26
C ALA A 43 3.02 -17.17 13.14
N GLU A 44 2.21 -16.63 14.05
CA GLU A 44 1.30 -17.40 14.90
C GLU A 44 0.34 -18.26 14.04
N GLN A 45 -0.24 -17.66 13.00
CA GLN A 45 -1.11 -18.35 12.06
C GLN A 45 -0.37 -19.44 11.26
N SER A 46 0.86 -19.15 10.81
CA SER A 46 1.68 -20.09 10.05
C SER A 46 2.07 -21.31 10.90
N LEU A 47 2.45 -21.08 12.17
CA LEU A 47 2.77 -22.12 13.13
C LEU A 47 1.57 -23.02 13.43
N PHE A 48 0.38 -22.44 13.60
CA PHE A 48 -0.85 -23.20 13.81
C PHE A 48 -1.15 -24.14 12.63
N VAL A 49 -1.01 -23.66 11.40
CA VAL A 49 -1.25 -24.45 10.18
C VAL A 49 -0.17 -25.52 9.98
N PHE A 50 1.10 -25.20 10.25
CA PHE A 50 2.21 -26.14 10.16
C PHE A 50 2.04 -27.31 11.14
N ARG A 51 1.60 -27.04 12.37
CA ARG A 51 1.24 -28.09 13.36
C ARG A 51 0.11 -29.02 12.89
N ARG A 52 -0.73 -28.56 11.96
CA ARG A 52 -1.82 -29.36 11.35
C ARG A 52 -1.38 -30.07 10.06
N LYS A 53 -0.09 -30.01 9.68
CA LYS A 53 0.52 -30.62 8.47
C LYS A 53 -0.19 -30.31 7.14
N LYS A 54 -0.94 -29.21 7.06
CA LYS A 54 -1.60 -28.80 5.81
C LYS A 54 -0.87 -27.60 5.21
N TRP A 55 -0.01 -27.85 4.23
CA TRP A 55 0.60 -26.76 3.46
C TRP A 55 -0.48 -26.05 2.64
N SER A 56 -0.54 -24.72 2.75
CA SER A 56 -1.48 -23.90 2.02
C SER A 56 -0.75 -22.77 1.30
N TRP A 57 -0.97 -22.66 0.00
CA TRP A 57 -0.47 -21.56 -0.84
C TRP A 57 -0.82 -20.18 -0.29
N TYR A 58 -1.91 -20.07 0.49
CA TYR A 58 -2.30 -18.85 1.15
C TYR A 58 -1.23 -18.31 2.11
N ILE A 59 -0.53 -19.17 2.85
CA ILE A 59 0.50 -18.73 3.82
C ILE A 59 1.68 -18.10 3.07
N LEU A 60 2.13 -18.74 1.99
CA LEU A 60 3.20 -18.21 1.16
C LEU A 60 2.83 -16.84 0.60
N MET A 61 1.59 -16.67 0.13
CA MET A 61 1.10 -15.38 -0.36
C MET A 61 1.08 -14.28 0.71
N VAL A 62 0.70 -14.61 1.94
CA VAL A 62 0.68 -13.64 3.05
C VAL A 62 2.10 -13.18 3.38
N TRP A 63 3.03 -14.11 3.53
CA TRP A 63 4.43 -13.79 3.82
C TRP A 63 5.08 -13.01 2.68
N SER A 64 4.81 -13.41 1.44
CA SER A 64 5.43 -12.78 0.28
C SER A 64 4.95 -11.34 0.09
N LEU A 65 3.67 -11.07 0.35
CA LEU A 65 3.14 -9.70 0.35
C LEU A 65 3.76 -8.86 1.48
N TRP A 66 3.81 -9.40 2.69
CA TRP A 66 4.38 -8.70 3.85
C TRP A 66 5.85 -8.33 3.62
N ILE A 67 6.67 -9.28 3.16
CA ILE A 67 8.08 -9.05 2.84
C ILE A 67 8.22 -7.99 1.75
N ALA A 68 7.41 -8.06 0.68
CA ALA A 68 7.46 -7.08 -0.40
C ALA A 68 7.17 -5.65 0.11
N CYS A 69 6.19 -5.47 1.00
CA CYS A 69 5.86 -4.18 1.59
C CYS A 69 6.99 -3.65 2.52
N VAL A 70 7.57 -4.51 3.36
CA VAL A 70 8.67 -4.12 4.25
C VAL A 70 9.91 -3.75 3.45
N VAL A 71 10.29 -4.56 2.47
CA VAL A 71 11.45 -4.29 1.60
C VAL A 71 11.28 -2.97 0.87
N GLN A 72 10.11 -2.72 0.27
CA GLN A 72 9.87 -1.48 -0.46
C GLN A 72 9.91 -0.26 0.45
N GLY A 73 9.30 -0.33 1.63
CA GLY A 73 9.36 0.75 2.61
C GLY A 73 10.80 1.05 3.06
N THR A 74 11.59 0.02 3.33
CA THR A 74 13.02 0.16 3.69
C THR A 74 13.80 0.81 2.56
N VAL A 75 13.61 0.37 1.31
CA VAL A 75 14.30 0.97 0.16
C VAL A 75 13.91 2.45 0.01
N CYS A 76 12.62 2.79 0.14
CA CYS A 76 12.18 4.18 0.09
C CYS A 76 12.81 5.02 1.22
N TRP A 77 12.91 4.51 2.44
CA TRP A 77 13.50 5.23 3.56
C TRP A 77 15.01 5.45 3.40
N VAL A 78 15.77 4.42 3.00
CA VAL A 78 17.21 4.53 2.72
C VAL A 78 17.48 5.52 1.59
N LEU A 79 16.63 5.51 0.56
CA LEU A 79 16.69 6.50 -0.51
C LEU A 79 16.46 7.92 -0.01
N MET A 80 15.52 8.14 0.92
CA MET A 80 15.28 9.47 1.50
C MET A 80 16.45 10.00 2.33
N MET A 81 17.19 9.12 3.00
CA MET A 81 18.39 9.49 3.77
C MET A 81 19.58 9.87 2.89
N GLY A 82 19.52 9.59 1.58
CA GLY A 82 20.59 9.94 0.64
C GLY A 82 21.86 9.12 0.78
N GLU A 83 21.85 8.04 1.57
CA GLU A 83 23.02 7.16 1.78
C GLU A 83 23.38 6.34 0.52
N ILE A 84 22.41 6.14 -0.38
CA ILE A 84 22.59 5.36 -1.62
C ILE A 84 22.04 6.13 -2.82
N ALA A 85 22.92 6.56 -3.72
CA ALA A 85 22.54 7.13 -5.02
C ALA A 85 22.20 6.00 -6.02
N ILE A 86 20.94 5.57 -6.05
CA ILE A 86 20.45 4.58 -7.03
C ILE A 86 20.19 5.28 -8.37
N GLY A 87 20.61 4.69 -9.50
CA GLY A 87 20.29 5.25 -10.81
C GLY A 87 18.78 5.25 -11.11
N PHE A 88 18.27 6.28 -11.79
CA PHE A 88 16.86 6.37 -12.23
C PHE A 88 16.27 5.08 -12.83
N PRO A 89 16.92 4.43 -13.82
CA PRO A 89 16.34 3.22 -14.43
C PRO A 89 16.22 2.05 -13.46
N ILE A 90 17.13 1.91 -12.50
CA ILE A 90 17.10 0.81 -11.52
C ILE A 90 15.93 1.00 -10.56
N PHE A 91 15.75 2.21 -10.04
CA PHE A 91 14.59 2.53 -9.20
C PHE A 91 13.27 2.41 -9.96
N PHE A 92 13.24 2.85 -11.22
CA PHE A 92 12.08 2.74 -12.07
C PHE A 92 11.69 1.27 -12.24
N VAL A 93 12.61 0.41 -12.70
CA VAL A 93 12.34 -1.03 -12.90
C VAL A 93 11.91 -1.69 -11.58
N GLN A 94 12.61 -1.42 -10.49
CA GLN A 94 12.27 -1.95 -9.17
C GLN A 94 10.85 -1.53 -8.73
N SER A 95 10.52 -0.24 -8.85
CA SER A 95 9.21 0.28 -8.47
C SER A 95 8.08 -0.31 -9.32
N ASN A 96 8.29 -0.45 -10.63
CA ASN A 96 7.31 -1.08 -11.52
C ASN A 96 7.12 -2.56 -11.18
N PHE A 97 8.20 -3.29 -10.91
CA PHE A 97 8.14 -4.70 -10.51
C PHE A 97 7.37 -4.88 -9.20
N HIS A 98 7.64 -4.02 -8.20
CA HIS A 98 6.91 -4.02 -6.93
C HIS A 98 5.41 -3.79 -7.13
N HIS A 99 5.01 -2.76 -7.89
CA HIS A 99 3.59 -2.47 -8.14
C HIS A 99 2.88 -3.63 -8.85
N LEU A 100 3.50 -4.21 -9.88
CA LEU A 100 2.95 -5.35 -10.61
C LEU A 100 2.79 -6.57 -9.68
N TYR A 101 3.82 -6.86 -8.88
CA TYR A 101 3.82 -7.96 -7.92
C TYR A 101 2.76 -7.78 -6.83
N ALA A 102 2.68 -6.59 -6.24
CA ALA A 102 1.69 -6.23 -5.23
C ALA A 102 0.27 -6.33 -5.80
N HIS A 103 0.03 -5.85 -7.02
CA HIS A 103 -1.26 -5.95 -7.70
C HIS A 103 -1.73 -7.41 -7.83
N ILE A 104 -0.88 -8.28 -8.39
CA ILE A 104 -1.21 -9.70 -8.61
C ILE A 104 -1.50 -10.40 -7.26
N THR A 105 -0.71 -10.09 -6.23
CA THR A 105 -0.83 -10.74 -4.93
C THR A 105 -2.05 -10.25 -4.15
N ASN A 106 -2.31 -8.94 -4.13
CA ASN A 106 -3.46 -8.32 -3.46
C ASN A 106 -4.79 -8.82 -4.03
N VAL A 107 -4.90 -8.87 -5.35
CA VAL A 107 -6.07 -9.41 -6.04
C VAL A 107 -6.36 -10.82 -5.55
N ARG A 108 -5.37 -11.71 -5.60
CA ARG A 108 -5.54 -13.12 -5.22
C ARG A 108 -5.86 -13.26 -3.73
N PHE A 109 -5.31 -12.39 -2.88
CA PHE A 109 -5.61 -12.34 -1.45
C PHE A 109 -7.08 -11.99 -1.17
N ILE A 110 -7.61 -10.94 -1.80
CA ILE A 110 -9.01 -10.50 -1.68
C ILE A 110 -9.97 -11.58 -2.23
N LEU A 111 -9.61 -12.20 -3.36
CA LEU A 111 -10.39 -13.28 -3.96
C LEU A 111 -10.45 -14.53 -3.07
N ASN A 112 -9.34 -14.91 -2.44
CA ASN A 112 -9.30 -16.06 -1.54
C ASN A 112 -10.09 -15.81 -0.23
N ARG A 113 -10.00 -14.60 0.34
CA ARG A 113 -10.72 -14.24 1.57
C ARG A 113 -12.23 -14.10 1.35
N SER A 114 -12.64 -13.46 0.25
CA SER A 114 -14.07 -13.31 -0.09
C SER A 114 -14.75 -14.64 -0.42
N ALA A 115 -13.99 -15.66 -0.86
CA ALA A 115 -14.50 -17.00 -1.11
C ALA A 115 -14.87 -17.78 0.15
N LEU A 116 -14.18 -17.50 1.25
CA LEU A 116 -14.42 -18.13 2.55
C LEU A 116 -15.67 -17.57 3.25
N VAL A 117 -15.99 -16.29 2.99
CA VAL A 117 -17.02 -15.54 3.73
C VAL A 117 -18.44 -15.77 3.21
N ILE A 118 -18.59 -15.99 1.90
CA ILE A 118 -19.91 -16.05 1.25
C ILE A 118 -20.28 -17.50 0.94
N ALA A 119 -21.18 -18.09 1.75
CA ALA A 119 -21.75 -19.42 1.52
C ALA A 119 -22.43 -19.62 0.15
N ASP A 120 -22.96 -18.56 -0.48
CA ASP A 120 -23.51 -18.62 -1.84
C ASP A 120 -22.42 -18.28 -2.88
N GLN A 121 -21.79 -19.33 -3.42
CA GLN A 121 -20.60 -19.21 -4.28
C GLN A 121 -20.89 -18.47 -5.60
N ARG A 122 -22.12 -18.46 -6.12
CA ARG A 122 -22.42 -17.82 -7.43
C ARG A 122 -22.43 -16.30 -7.34
N LYS A 123 -23.09 -15.74 -6.31
CA LYS A 123 -23.09 -14.29 -6.05
C LYS A 123 -21.72 -13.82 -5.61
N ALA A 124 -21.00 -14.66 -4.85
CA ALA A 124 -19.62 -14.39 -4.47
C ALA A 124 -18.69 -14.26 -5.67
N VAL A 125 -18.77 -15.18 -6.64
CA VAL A 125 -17.93 -15.14 -7.84
C VAL A 125 -18.21 -13.90 -8.69
N ARG A 126 -19.48 -13.46 -8.83
CA ARG A 126 -19.78 -12.23 -9.56
C ARG A 126 -19.20 -10.99 -8.87
N LEU A 127 -19.39 -10.86 -7.56
CA LEU A 127 -18.82 -9.77 -6.76
C LEU A 127 -17.29 -9.76 -6.83
N ARG A 128 -16.67 -10.95 -6.79
CA ARG A 128 -15.22 -11.15 -6.96
C ARG A 128 -14.70 -10.60 -8.28
N TRP A 129 -15.32 -10.96 -9.41
CA TRP A 129 -14.91 -10.47 -10.73
C TRP A 129 -15.15 -8.97 -10.89
N THR A 130 -16.23 -8.42 -10.30
CA THR A 130 -16.51 -6.98 -10.33
C THR A 130 -15.44 -6.20 -9.56
N VAL A 131 -15.12 -6.59 -8.32
CA VAL A 131 -14.09 -5.94 -7.52
C VAL A 131 -12.72 -6.07 -8.18
N PHE A 132 -12.40 -7.26 -8.71
CA PHE A 132 -11.17 -7.49 -9.44
C PHE A 132 -11.03 -6.56 -10.65
N GLY A 133 -12.08 -6.45 -11.47
CA GLY A 133 -12.07 -5.57 -12.64
C GLY A 133 -11.91 -4.10 -12.28
N ILE A 134 -12.64 -3.62 -11.28
CA ILE A 134 -12.57 -2.21 -10.83
C ILE A 134 -11.16 -1.90 -10.29
N VAL A 135 -10.64 -2.72 -9.38
CA VAL A 135 -9.30 -2.53 -8.79
C VAL A 135 -8.21 -2.63 -9.85
N GLY A 136 -8.34 -3.56 -10.81
CA GLY A 136 -7.39 -3.72 -11.92
C GLY A 136 -7.37 -2.51 -12.85
N LEU A 137 -8.54 -2.02 -13.26
CA LEU A 137 -8.66 -0.84 -14.12
C LEU A 137 -8.05 0.41 -13.47
N ILE A 138 -8.31 0.62 -12.18
CA ILE A 138 -7.74 1.73 -11.43
C ILE A 138 -6.21 1.63 -11.39
N ASN A 139 -5.64 0.46 -11.03
CA ASN A 139 -4.18 0.29 -10.99
C ASN A 139 -3.53 0.53 -12.37
N ILE A 140 -4.13 0.03 -13.45
CA ILE A 140 -3.63 0.27 -14.81
C ILE A 140 -3.66 1.76 -15.15
N SER A 141 -4.76 2.46 -14.81
CA SER A 141 -4.87 3.90 -15.07
C SER A 141 -3.80 4.70 -14.33
N VAL A 142 -3.49 4.32 -13.09
CA VAL A 142 -2.51 4.98 -12.23
C VAL A 142 -1.10 4.75 -12.79
N PHE A 143 -0.81 3.53 -13.22
CA PHE A 143 0.44 3.19 -13.87
C PHE A 143 0.69 4.04 -15.13
N CYS A 144 -0.33 4.16 -15.98
CA CYS A 144 -0.25 4.96 -17.21
C CYS A 144 -0.09 6.47 -16.95
N ILE A 145 -0.61 7.00 -15.84
CA ILE A 145 -0.49 8.43 -15.48
C ILE A 145 0.82 8.71 -14.72
N TRP A 146 1.28 7.76 -13.91
CA TRP A 146 2.47 7.91 -13.08
C TRP A 146 3.75 7.94 -13.92
N ILE A 147 3.92 7.03 -14.88
CA ILE A 147 5.11 6.98 -15.75
C ILE A 147 5.41 8.33 -16.43
N PRO A 148 4.47 8.95 -17.19
CA PRO A 148 4.72 10.22 -17.85
C PRO A 148 4.85 11.39 -16.85
N ALA A 149 4.17 11.34 -15.71
CA ALA A 149 4.34 12.33 -14.66
C ALA A 149 5.73 12.29 -14.04
N ARG A 150 6.34 11.10 -13.94
CA ARG A 150 7.70 10.92 -13.42
C ARG A 150 8.79 11.34 -14.40
N LEU A 151 8.57 11.15 -15.70
CA LEU A 151 9.51 11.60 -16.73
C LEU A 151 9.50 13.14 -16.91
N GLN A 152 8.61 13.86 -16.21
CA GLN A 152 8.45 15.33 -16.23
C GLN A 152 8.38 15.94 -17.64
N THR A 153 7.89 15.20 -18.64
CA THR A 153 7.84 15.65 -20.03
C THR A 153 6.90 16.84 -20.23
N ASN A 154 5.84 16.98 -19.42
CA ASN A 154 4.90 18.10 -19.48
C ASN A 154 4.27 18.43 -18.11
N LYS A 155 4.20 19.72 -17.76
CA LYS A 155 3.62 20.24 -16.49
C LYS A 155 2.15 19.84 -16.28
N THR A 156 1.42 19.58 -17.37
CA THR A 156 0.02 19.13 -17.33
C THR A 156 -0.12 17.73 -16.72
N PHE A 157 0.76 16.78 -17.08
CA PHE A 157 0.73 15.42 -16.51
C PHE A 157 1.06 15.41 -15.02
N ILE A 158 1.92 16.32 -14.56
CA ILE A 158 2.24 16.47 -13.13
C ILE A 158 0.99 16.93 -12.36
N LYS A 159 0.25 17.93 -12.87
CA LYS A 159 -0.99 18.40 -12.23
C LYS A 159 -2.07 17.31 -12.22
N ILE A 160 -2.24 16.61 -13.34
CA ILE A 160 -3.19 15.49 -13.45
C ILE A 160 -2.84 14.38 -12.46
N ASN A 161 -1.57 13.97 -12.38
CA ASN A 161 -1.12 12.93 -11.46
C ASN A 161 -1.42 13.28 -9.99
N ASN A 162 -1.20 14.52 -9.57
CA ASN A 162 -1.48 14.92 -8.18
C ASN A 162 -2.97 14.84 -7.82
N VAL A 163 -3.86 15.08 -8.78
CA VAL A 163 -5.31 14.95 -8.55
C VAL A 163 -5.72 13.48 -8.63
N TRP A 164 -5.24 12.77 -9.65
CA TRP A 164 -5.57 11.37 -9.88
C TRP A 164 -5.15 10.46 -8.73
N ASP A 165 -3.94 10.66 -8.19
CA ASP A 165 -3.39 9.90 -7.07
C ASP A 165 -4.26 10.01 -5.79
N ARG A 166 -4.97 11.13 -5.60
CA ARG A 166 -5.93 11.31 -4.50
C ARG A 166 -7.28 10.65 -4.80
N VAL A 167 -7.77 10.85 -6.02
CA VAL A 167 -9.05 10.29 -6.47
C VAL A 167 -9.02 8.76 -6.41
N GLU A 168 -7.93 8.14 -6.87
CA GLU A 168 -7.69 6.70 -6.76
C GLU A 168 -7.89 6.20 -5.32
N LYS A 169 -7.21 6.82 -4.35
CA LYS A 169 -7.23 6.37 -2.96
C LYS A 169 -8.62 6.50 -2.33
N VAL A 170 -9.35 7.55 -2.69
CA VAL A 170 -10.76 7.72 -2.28
C VAL A 170 -11.64 6.62 -2.89
N ILE A 171 -11.41 6.23 -4.15
CA ILE A 171 -12.14 5.12 -4.76
C ILE A 171 -11.84 3.81 -4.03
N PHE A 172 -10.58 3.54 -3.66
CA PHE A 172 -10.25 2.35 -2.87
C PHE A 172 -10.92 2.34 -1.50
N LEU A 173 -10.98 3.47 -0.81
CA LEU A 173 -11.72 3.59 0.46
C LEU A 173 -13.20 3.23 0.27
N PHE A 174 -13.86 3.70 -0.79
CA PHE A 174 -15.25 3.35 -1.07
C PHE A 174 -15.45 1.86 -1.36
N VAL A 175 -14.52 1.25 -2.11
CA VAL A 175 -14.55 -0.19 -2.40
C VAL A 175 -14.38 -1.00 -1.11
N ASP A 176 -13.42 -0.64 -0.25
CA ASP A 176 -13.20 -1.33 1.01
C ASP A 176 -14.38 -1.15 1.98
N ALA A 177 -14.91 0.07 2.09
CA ALA A 177 -16.11 0.38 2.87
C ALA A 177 -17.33 -0.43 2.39
N GLY A 178 -17.55 -0.50 1.07
CA GLY A 178 -18.65 -1.26 0.49
C GLY A 178 -18.54 -2.77 0.77
N LEU A 179 -17.34 -3.34 0.63
CA LEU A 179 -17.08 -4.75 0.91
C LEU A 179 -17.24 -5.08 2.39
N ASN A 180 -16.70 -4.25 3.27
CA ASN A 180 -16.79 -4.44 4.71
C ASN A 180 -18.21 -4.24 5.24
N ALA A 181 -18.98 -3.29 4.68
CA ALA A 181 -20.40 -3.11 5.00
C ALA A 181 -21.24 -4.32 4.54
N TYR A 182 -20.99 -4.83 3.33
CA TYR A 182 -21.65 -6.03 2.82
C TYR A 182 -21.36 -7.26 3.68
N PHE A 183 -20.11 -7.42 4.12
CA PHE A 183 -19.72 -8.49 5.04
C PHE A 183 -20.46 -8.39 6.38
N LEU A 184 -20.51 -7.20 6.98
CA LEU A 184 -21.20 -6.98 8.24
C LEU A 184 -22.71 -7.25 8.13
N TYR A 185 -23.33 -6.86 7.01
CA TYR A 185 -24.73 -7.19 6.70
C TYR A 185 -24.96 -8.71 6.62
N LEU A 186 -24.09 -9.42 5.91
CA LEU A 186 -24.20 -10.87 5.75
C LEU A 186 -24.03 -11.60 7.09
N VAL A 187 -23.07 -11.19 7.91
CA VAL A 187 -22.84 -11.76 9.25
C VAL A 187 -24.04 -11.48 10.15
N LYS A 188 -24.58 -10.25 10.15
CA LYS A 188 -25.79 -9.90 10.91
C LYS A 188 -26.98 -10.77 10.49
N ALA A 189 -27.21 -10.92 9.18
CA ALA A 189 -28.32 -11.71 8.65
C ALA A 189 -28.22 -13.21 9.00
N ARG A 190 -27.00 -13.77 9.02
CA ARG A 190 -26.78 -15.17 9.40
C ARG A 190 -26.87 -15.39 10.92
N LEU A 191 -26.31 -14.49 11.73
CA LEU A 191 -26.30 -14.64 13.18
C LEU A 191 -27.69 -14.46 13.80
N LEU A 192 -28.50 -13.54 13.26
CA LEU A 192 -29.87 -13.31 13.74
C LEU A 192 -30.81 -14.48 13.45
N ARG A 193 -30.54 -15.30 12.42
CA ARG A 193 -31.31 -16.53 12.14
C ARG A 193 -31.14 -17.61 13.22
N TYR A 194 -30.07 -17.59 13.99
CA TYR A 194 -29.77 -18.62 14.99
C TYR A 194 -30.12 -18.20 16.44
N GLY A 195 -30.64 -16.99 16.67
CA GLY A 195 -31.30 -16.59 17.93
C GLY A 195 -30.47 -16.57 19.23
N LEU A 196 -29.19 -16.95 19.21
CA LEU A 196 -28.36 -17.01 20.43
C LEU A 196 -27.68 -15.67 20.74
N GLU A 197 -27.97 -15.08 21.91
CA GLU A 197 -27.29 -13.88 22.45
C GLU A 197 -25.76 -13.99 22.45
N LYS A 198 -25.23 -15.22 22.55
CA LYS A 198 -23.79 -15.52 22.52
C LYS A 198 -23.07 -15.00 21.26
N TYR A 199 -23.77 -14.83 20.14
CA TYR A 199 -23.19 -14.35 18.89
C TYR A 199 -23.05 -12.83 18.79
N ARG A 200 -23.63 -12.07 19.73
CA ARG A 200 -23.55 -10.60 19.75
C ARG A 200 -22.11 -10.12 19.99
N THR A 201 -21.33 -10.85 20.79
CA THR A 201 -19.91 -10.57 21.05
C THR A 201 -19.05 -10.81 19.81
N LEU A 202 -19.30 -11.90 19.07
CA LEU A 202 -18.64 -12.19 17.79
C LEU A 202 -18.94 -11.11 16.74
N PHE A 203 -20.19 -10.66 16.66
CA PHE A 203 -20.58 -9.57 15.77
C PHE A 203 -19.86 -8.26 16.12
N LYS A 204 -19.83 -7.88 17.41
CA LYS A 204 -19.13 -6.66 17.88
C LYS A 204 -17.62 -6.72 17.58
N PHE A 205 -16.99 -7.86 17.79
CA PHE A 205 -15.56 -8.05 17.48
C PHE A 205 -15.29 -7.90 15.97
N ASN A 206 -16.12 -8.52 15.14
CA ASN A 206 -16.00 -8.41 13.68
C ASN A 206 -16.27 -6.99 13.17
N ALA A 207 -17.24 -6.28 13.78
CA ALA A 207 -17.51 -4.88 13.50
C ALA A 207 -16.32 -3.98 13.88
N CYS A 208 -15.67 -4.26 15.02
CA CYS A 208 -14.46 -3.54 15.44
C CYS A 208 -13.33 -3.69 14.41
N ILE A 209 -13.08 -4.91 13.92
CA ILE A 209 -12.06 -5.16 12.88
C ILE A 209 -12.35 -4.35 11.61
N VAL A 210 -13.61 -4.25 11.19
CA VAL A 210 -14.02 -3.43 10.04
C VAL A 210 -13.72 -1.95 10.28
N VAL A 211 -14.05 -1.41 11.46
CA VAL A 211 -13.78 0.00 11.79
C VAL A 211 -12.28 0.29 11.81
N VAL A 212 -11.47 -0.62 12.38
CA VAL A 212 -10.01 -0.49 12.38
C VAL A 212 -9.46 -0.53 10.95
N SER A 213 -9.96 -1.43 10.10
CA SER A 213 -9.56 -1.51 8.67
C SER A 213 -9.80 -0.19 7.95
N LEU A 214 -11.01 0.36 8.04
CA LEU A 214 -11.37 1.63 7.40
C LEU A 214 -10.59 2.82 7.96
N SER A 215 -10.25 2.78 9.26
CA SER A 215 -9.45 3.83 9.88
C SER A 215 -8.03 3.86 9.31
N LEU A 216 -7.42 2.71 9.03
CA LEU A 216 -6.10 2.63 8.41
C LEU A 216 -6.11 3.23 7.00
N ASP A 217 -7.15 2.96 6.20
CA ASP A 217 -7.29 3.54 4.86
C ASP A 217 -7.44 5.07 4.90
N VAL A 218 -8.22 5.60 5.86
CA VAL A 218 -8.36 7.05 6.07
C VAL A 218 -7.05 7.70 6.51
N ILE A 219 -6.27 7.02 7.38
CA ILE A 219 -4.94 7.51 7.78
C ILE A 219 -4.01 7.59 6.57
N ILE A 220 -4.00 6.58 5.69
CA ILE A 220 -3.17 6.59 4.46
C ILE A 220 -3.58 7.73 3.51
N ILE A 221 -4.87 8.02 3.38
CA ILE A 221 -5.35 9.18 2.61
C ILE A 221 -4.90 10.49 3.27
N GLY A 222 -4.98 10.56 4.60
CA GLY A 222 -4.59 11.72 5.39
C GLY A 222 -3.10 12.04 5.29
N THR A 223 -2.22 11.03 5.33
CA THR A 223 -0.77 11.22 5.16
C THR A 223 -0.44 11.74 3.76
N MET A 224 -1.13 11.26 2.72
CA MET A 224 -0.98 11.77 1.34
C MET A 224 -1.54 13.18 1.13
N SER A 225 -2.37 13.67 2.06
CA SER A 225 -2.83 15.06 2.07
C SER A 225 -1.76 16.01 2.59
N LEU A 226 -0.70 15.51 3.26
CA LEU A 226 0.52 16.30 3.42
C LEU A 226 1.11 16.48 2.02
N LYS A 227 1.23 17.74 1.62
CA LYS A 227 1.49 18.21 0.26
C LYS A 227 2.82 17.74 -0.33
N ASN A 228 3.62 17.01 0.45
CA ASN A 228 5.05 16.91 0.30
C ASN A 228 5.63 15.48 0.37
N ASP A 229 4.92 14.37 0.20
CA ASP A 229 5.61 13.06 0.39
C ASP A 229 6.27 12.48 -0.88
N PHE A 230 5.75 12.74 -2.09
CA PHE A 230 6.22 12.02 -3.30
C PHE A 230 7.14 12.79 -4.24
N ARG A 231 7.31 14.11 -4.04
CA ARG A 231 8.22 14.94 -4.85
C ARG A 231 9.69 14.76 -4.43
N PHE A 232 9.94 14.36 -3.19
CA PHE A 232 11.25 14.43 -2.53
C PHE A 232 12.10 13.18 -2.62
N LEU A 233 11.46 12.01 -2.80
CA LEU A 233 12.19 10.76 -3.03
C LEU A 233 13.22 10.92 -4.15
N PHE A 234 12.93 11.78 -5.15
CA PHE A 234 13.81 12.01 -6.29
C PHE A 234 14.94 13.02 -6.05
N SER A 235 14.83 13.96 -5.12
CA SER A 235 15.94 14.89 -4.89
C SER A 235 17.09 14.28 -4.08
N ALA A 236 16.86 13.15 -3.44
CA ALA A 236 17.94 12.34 -2.89
C ALA A 236 18.78 11.62 -3.97
N TYR A 237 18.33 11.61 -5.24
CA TYR A 237 19.01 10.90 -6.33
C TYR A 237 20.23 11.63 -6.91
N SER A 238 20.38 12.94 -6.70
CA SER A 238 21.45 13.70 -7.34
C SER A 238 22.73 13.81 -6.53
N GLY A 239 22.83 13.15 -5.37
CA GLY A 239 24.04 13.23 -4.54
C GLY A 239 24.39 14.69 -4.23
N LEU A 240 23.59 15.33 -3.37
CA LEU A 240 24.00 16.62 -2.84
C LEU A 240 25.31 16.38 -2.06
N PRO A 241 26.40 17.10 -2.39
CA PRO A 241 27.70 16.87 -1.79
C PRO A 241 27.62 17.01 -0.27
N HIS A 242 28.45 16.21 0.40
CA HIS A 242 28.69 16.06 1.85
C HIS A 242 28.80 17.33 2.73
N ASN A 243 28.53 18.53 2.22
CA ASN A 243 28.78 19.80 2.90
C ASN A 243 27.58 20.36 3.68
N LEU A 244 26.47 19.64 3.81
CA LEU A 244 25.31 20.07 4.61
C LEU A 244 25.17 19.34 5.96
N LEU A 245 26.11 18.46 6.32
CA LEU A 245 26.26 17.94 7.68
C LEU A 245 26.78 18.98 8.68
N HIS A 246 27.31 20.13 8.21
CA HIS A 246 27.75 21.23 9.08
C HIS A 246 26.62 22.13 9.60
N VAL A 247 25.36 21.90 9.19
CA VAL A 247 24.19 22.68 9.65
C VAL A 247 23.37 21.92 10.71
N LEU A 248 23.77 20.70 11.08
CA LEU A 248 23.09 19.85 12.07
C LEU A 248 23.87 19.63 13.37
N THR A 249 24.93 20.38 13.60
CA THR A 249 25.49 20.60 14.93
C THR A 249 25.48 22.10 15.20
N PRO A 250 25.20 22.56 16.43
CA PRO A 250 25.30 23.97 16.77
C PRO A 250 26.68 24.55 16.43
#